data_AF-A0A0P7B587-F1
#
_entry.id   AF-A0A0P7B587-F1
#
_cell.length_a   1.000
_cell.length_b   1.000
_cell.length_c   1.000
_cell.angle_alpha   90.00
_cell.angle_beta   90.00
_cell.angle_gamma   90.00
#
_symmetry.space_group_name_H-M   'P 1'
#
loop_
_entity.id
_entity.type
_entity.pdbx_description
1 polymer ?
#
loop_
_entity_poly.entity_id
_entity_poly.type
_entity_poly.pdbx_seq_one_letter_code
_entity_poly.pdbx_strand_id
1 'polypeptide(L)'
;MLIEKQCSNERPFCQKCIASGRECEGYERERVFITGTPESKGRVASHPKKGPSSSKQKTLAGEGSPKPDLAPLQPFTSAWDDHTLISSQGIEYSVLVSALRTKLPNLLRESTTQDESEGFRISLPSYAPSELTPALVDQELRVSAQCLARLPSLDEGDDSAESYCVFLFEHDLLVGPTESGPDQMRRFGPAHFSQFPNHHFFVRVYRPLVAGSALLSRRDTFLSTPEWRTDPWQNHPKSSLDHLLDLILFLPSILAHTDQIVPLEATLNRRGQAQGLLEHCLSLELTYWAEELTSPGGLIPFSNSYTFKDSHTGLAFLYYWMAQIPFHRCIEGLHRVIFQPVIDAYPNMWPDLPPDLQIEVSRYQHGREFAADICRGLDSVLDSTVQPDVVVAPMVAALDFYKEINSTSQDGLTEMMWLDSFRARVTEKGQHVASVLEQQEWIEVAVF
;
A
#
# COMPACT_ATOMS: atom_id res chain seq x y z
N MET A 1 -35.21 -36.68 19.48
CA MET A 1 -34.46 -35.70 20.30
C MET A 1 -34.20 -34.50 19.38
N LEU A 2 -35.07 -33.49 19.43
CA LEU A 2 -34.93 -32.29 18.60
C LEU A 2 -33.86 -31.40 19.24
N ILE A 3 -32.74 -31.20 18.55
CA ILE A 3 -31.68 -30.29 18.97
C ILE A 3 -32.15 -28.87 18.67
N GLU A 4 -32.52 -28.11 19.70
CA GLU A 4 -32.75 -26.67 19.57
C GLU A 4 -31.43 -26.00 19.16
N LYS A 5 -31.37 -25.53 17.91
CA LYS A 5 -30.20 -24.79 17.40
C LYS A 5 -30.36 -23.31 17.75
N GLN A 6 -29.38 -22.79 18.49
CA GLN A 6 -29.35 -21.38 18.93
C GLN A 6 -29.14 -20.42 17.74
N CYS A 7 -29.93 -19.34 17.66
CA CYS A 7 -29.87 -18.30 16.62
C CYS A 7 -28.56 -17.48 16.70
N SER A 8 -28.01 -17.07 15.55
CA SER A 8 -26.75 -16.28 15.45
C SER A 8 -26.93 -14.76 15.59
N ASN A 9 -28.17 -14.26 15.62
CA ASN A 9 -28.52 -12.84 15.86
C ASN A 9 -27.95 -11.79 14.86
N GLU A 10 -27.42 -12.19 13.71
CA GLU A 10 -27.03 -11.25 12.64
C GLU A 10 -28.28 -10.71 11.92
N ARG A 11 -28.30 -9.41 11.61
CA ARG A 11 -29.41 -8.72 10.92
C ARG A 11 -29.03 -8.45 9.46
N PRO A 12 -29.95 -8.55 8.48
CA PRO A 12 -31.40 -8.74 8.64
C PRO A 12 -31.84 -10.20 8.88
N PHE A 13 -31.00 -11.20 8.57
CA PHE A 13 -31.31 -12.63 8.74
C PHE A 13 -30.14 -13.39 9.35
N CYS A 14 -30.44 -14.44 10.12
CA CYS A 14 -29.45 -15.26 10.81
C CYS A 14 -28.61 -16.11 9.83
N GLN A 15 -27.28 -16.17 9.94
CA GLN A 15 -26.42 -17.03 9.11
C GLN A 15 -26.88 -18.48 9.07
N LYS A 16 -27.33 -19.02 10.21
CA LYS A 16 -27.76 -20.42 10.29
C LYS A 16 -29.01 -20.68 9.47
N CYS A 17 -29.89 -19.69 9.35
CA CYS A 17 -31.12 -19.76 8.57
C CYS A 17 -30.75 -19.78 7.09
N ILE A 18 -29.89 -18.85 6.67
CA ILE A 18 -29.32 -18.75 5.32
C ILE A 18 -28.59 -20.05 4.93
N ALA A 19 -27.64 -20.50 5.75
CA ALA A 19 -26.81 -21.67 5.48
C ALA A 19 -27.58 -23.01 5.51
N SER A 20 -28.75 -23.05 6.16
CA SER A 20 -29.59 -24.25 6.18
C SER A 20 -30.79 -24.18 5.22
N GLY A 21 -30.88 -23.13 4.41
CA GLY A 21 -31.99 -22.94 3.46
C GLY A 21 -33.36 -22.79 4.13
N ARG A 22 -33.40 -22.37 5.40
CA ARG A 22 -34.64 -22.15 6.15
C ARG A 22 -35.00 -20.67 6.17
N GLU A 23 -36.29 -20.37 6.06
CA GLU A 23 -36.80 -19.00 6.16
C GLU A 23 -36.56 -18.45 7.57
N CYS A 24 -35.95 -17.26 7.62
CA CYS A 24 -35.68 -16.57 8.88
C CYS A 24 -36.84 -15.61 9.17
N GLU A 25 -37.55 -15.81 10.28
CA GLU A 25 -38.67 -14.94 10.68
C GLU A 25 -38.25 -13.51 11.08
N GLY A 26 -36.95 -13.19 10.98
CA GLY A 26 -36.42 -11.87 11.28
C GLY A 26 -36.38 -11.54 12.76
N TYR A 27 -36.09 -10.28 13.07
CA TYR A 27 -35.91 -9.78 14.45
C TYR A 27 -36.89 -8.67 14.79
N GLU A 28 -37.92 -8.49 13.97
CA GLU A 28 -38.90 -7.43 14.14
C GLU A 28 -39.83 -7.81 15.30
N ARG A 29 -39.81 -6.99 16.36
CA ARG A 29 -40.69 -7.16 17.51
C ARG A 29 -41.82 -6.15 17.40
N GLU A 30 -43.03 -6.61 17.69
CA GLU A 30 -44.21 -5.77 17.80
C GLU A 30 -43.97 -4.66 18.84
N ARG A 31 -44.20 -3.39 18.46
CA ARG A 31 -43.97 -2.25 19.35
C ARG A 31 -45.12 -2.20 20.37
N VAL A 32 -44.82 -2.52 21.63
CA VAL A 32 -45.79 -2.38 22.73
C VAL A 32 -45.62 -1.01 23.38
N PHE A 33 -46.69 -0.22 23.44
CA PHE A 33 -46.70 1.04 24.19
C PHE A 33 -46.76 0.76 25.69
N ILE A 34 -45.77 1.28 26.43
CA ILE A 34 -45.72 1.19 27.88
C ILE A 34 -45.96 2.59 28.45
N THR A 35 -47.06 2.77 29.18
CA THR A 35 -47.39 4.01 29.88
C THR A 35 -46.62 4.08 31.20
N GLY A 36 -45.60 4.94 31.28
CA GLY A 36 -44.87 5.20 32.52
C GLY A 36 -45.61 6.21 33.41
N THR A 37 -45.83 5.88 34.69
CA THR A 37 -46.35 6.84 35.68
C THR A 37 -45.22 7.69 36.29
N PRO A 38 -45.50 8.95 36.72
CA PRO A 38 -44.48 9.88 37.22
C PRO A 38 -43.67 9.35 38.42
N GLU A 39 -44.25 8.50 39.26
CA GLU A 39 -43.55 7.96 40.43
C GLU A 39 -42.46 6.93 40.07
N SER A 40 -42.50 6.31 38.89
CA SER A 40 -41.57 5.25 38.48
C SER A 40 -40.34 5.73 37.71
N LYS A 41 -40.22 7.05 37.44
CA LYS A 41 -39.19 7.64 36.55
C LYS A 41 -39.00 6.86 35.24
N GLY A 42 -40.07 6.24 34.72
CA GLY A 42 -40.04 5.48 33.47
C GLY A 42 -39.36 4.10 33.52
N ARG A 43 -39.13 3.50 34.69
CA ARG A 43 -38.62 2.10 34.78
C ARG A 43 -39.75 1.13 35.10
N VAL A 44 -40.05 0.21 34.18
CA VAL A 44 -40.88 -0.98 34.42
C VAL A 44 -40.05 -2.26 34.30
N ALA A 45 -40.34 -3.20 35.20
CA ALA A 45 -39.62 -4.46 35.36
C ALA A 45 -40.11 -5.51 34.34
N SER A 46 -39.23 -5.97 33.45
CA SER A 46 -39.51 -7.08 32.54
C SER A 46 -38.52 -8.24 32.62
N HIS A 47 -37.76 -8.39 33.71
CA HIS A 47 -36.91 -9.57 33.91
C HIS A 47 -37.21 -10.27 35.23
N PRO A 48 -37.55 -11.58 35.23
CA PRO A 48 -37.66 -12.36 36.47
C PRO A 48 -36.27 -12.54 37.08
N LYS A 49 -36.16 -12.36 38.40
CA LYS A 49 -34.93 -12.55 39.19
C LYS A 49 -34.48 -14.02 39.10
N LYS A 50 -33.29 -14.28 38.53
CA LYS A 50 -32.59 -15.57 38.71
C LYS A 50 -31.65 -15.46 39.92
N GLY A 51 -31.83 -16.38 40.87
CA GLY A 51 -30.93 -16.58 42.02
C GLY A 51 -29.55 -17.15 41.60
N PRO A 52 -28.63 -17.29 42.56
CA PRO A 52 -27.23 -17.58 42.27
C PRO A 52 -27.06 -19.08 41.99
N SER A 53 -26.60 -19.44 40.79
CA SER A 53 -26.05 -20.78 40.53
C SER A 53 -24.72 -20.66 39.83
N SER A 54 -23.68 -21.09 40.55
CA SER A 54 -22.33 -21.32 40.07
C SER A 54 -22.32 -22.12 38.76
N SER A 55 -21.77 -21.54 37.71
CA SER A 55 -21.44 -22.22 36.47
C SER A 55 -20.04 -21.79 36.07
N LYS A 56 -19.09 -22.72 36.28
CA LYS A 56 -17.70 -22.64 35.84
C LYS A 56 -17.64 -22.22 34.37
N GLN A 57 -17.11 -21.03 34.09
CA GLN A 57 -16.61 -20.70 32.77
C GLN A 57 -15.45 -21.65 32.46
N LYS A 58 -15.65 -22.50 31.45
CA LYS A 58 -14.55 -23.21 30.81
C LYS A 58 -13.98 -22.24 29.78
N THR A 59 -13.06 -21.40 30.22
CA THR A 59 -12.15 -20.64 29.36
C THR A 59 -11.37 -21.66 28.53
N LEU A 60 -11.59 -21.68 27.22
CA LEU A 60 -10.55 -22.08 26.29
C LEU A 60 -9.73 -20.82 26.02
N ALA A 61 -8.94 -20.44 27.02
CA ALA A 61 -7.81 -19.57 26.84
C ALA A 61 -6.74 -20.43 26.15
N GLY A 62 -6.43 -20.13 24.90
CA GLY A 62 -5.05 -20.26 24.45
C GLY A 62 -4.33 -19.11 25.13
N GLU A 63 -3.49 -19.43 26.12
CA GLU A 63 -2.59 -18.48 26.76
C GLU A 63 -1.67 -17.91 25.67
N GLY A 64 -1.88 -16.64 25.33
CA GLY A 64 -0.94 -15.83 24.58
C GLY A 64 -0.38 -14.80 25.56
N SER A 65 0.93 -14.62 25.55
CA SER A 65 1.67 -13.63 26.32
C SER A 65 1.08 -12.21 26.22
N PRO A 66 1.29 -11.34 27.22
CA PRO A 66 0.80 -9.97 27.17
C PRO A 66 1.50 -9.20 26.04
N LYS A 67 0.74 -8.86 24.98
CA LYS A 67 1.23 -7.96 23.92
C LYS A 67 1.59 -6.59 24.52
N PRO A 68 2.69 -5.96 24.09
CA PRO A 68 3.05 -4.63 24.55
C PRO A 68 1.97 -3.62 24.15
N ASP A 69 1.50 -2.83 25.13
CA ASP A 69 0.53 -1.75 24.92
C ASP A 69 1.28 -0.51 24.40
N LEU A 70 1.54 -0.48 23.08
CA LEU A 70 2.19 0.65 22.41
C LEU A 70 1.13 1.65 21.94
N ALA A 71 1.09 2.82 22.57
CA ALA A 71 0.17 3.89 22.22
C ALA A 71 0.91 5.01 21.48
N PRO A 72 0.44 5.46 20.29
CA PRO A 72 1.05 6.59 19.61
C PRO A 72 0.78 7.90 20.37
N LEU A 73 1.77 8.81 20.40
CA LEU A 73 1.68 10.10 21.09
C LEU A 73 1.30 11.23 20.14
N GLN A 74 0.57 12.23 20.65
CA GLN A 74 0.25 13.46 19.92
C GLN A 74 1.36 14.52 20.06
N PRO A 75 1.57 15.39 19.06
CA PRO A 75 0.88 15.43 17.77
C PRO A 75 1.31 14.28 16.85
N PHE A 76 0.34 13.68 16.15
CA PHE A 76 0.64 12.64 15.18
C PHE A 76 1.36 13.24 13.96
N THR A 77 2.43 12.57 13.55
CA THR A 77 3.23 12.93 12.38
C THR A 77 2.91 12.03 11.20
N SER A 78 3.47 12.37 10.05
CA SER A 78 3.32 11.57 8.83
C SER A 78 3.95 10.19 9.06
N ALA A 79 3.32 9.13 8.55
CA ALA A 79 3.89 7.79 8.67
C ALA A 79 5.21 7.63 7.92
N TRP A 80 5.52 8.53 7.00
CA TRP A 80 6.80 8.52 6.31
C TRP A 80 7.94 9.04 7.20
N ASP A 81 7.67 9.88 8.19
CA ASP A 81 8.72 10.43 9.05
C ASP A 81 9.53 9.29 9.70
N ASP A 82 10.86 9.43 9.73
CA ASP A 82 11.74 8.34 10.18
C ASP A 82 11.49 7.96 11.64
N HIS A 83 11.21 8.95 12.48
CA HIS A 83 10.90 8.74 13.90
C HIS A 83 9.42 8.98 14.20
N THR A 84 8.83 8.09 15.00
CA THR A 84 7.48 8.24 15.56
C THR A 84 7.55 8.18 17.08
N LEU A 85 6.80 9.05 17.75
CA LEU A 85 6.67 9.05 19.20
C LEU A 85 5.62 8.04 19.65
N ILE A 86 6.03 7.10 20.52
CA ILE A 86 5.13 6.12 21.12
C ILE A 86 5.35 6.07 22.63
N SER A 87 4.32 5.68 23.37
CA SER A 87 4.39 5.41 24.80
C SER A 87 4.20 3.92 25.05
N SER A 88 5.04 3.36 25.92
CA SER A 88 4.87 2.02 26.47
C SER A 88 4.95 2.11 27.99
N GLN A 89 3.91 1.64 28.70
CA GLN A 89 3.86 1.67 30.17
C GLN A 89 4.11 3.07 30.79
N GLY A 90 3.77 4.14 30.06
CA GLY A 90 3.96 5.53 30.49
C GLY A 90 5.35 6.11 30.24
N ILE A 91 6.27 5.36 29.61
CA ILE A 91 7.56 5.84 29.14
C ILE A 91 7.43 6.21 27.67
N GLU A 92 7.90 7.40 27.31
CA GLU A 92 7.89 7.92 25.94
C GLU A 92 9.16 7.51 25.20
N TYR A 93 9.01 7.03 23.96
CA TYR A 93 10.10 6.59 23.09
C TYR A 93 10.00 7.31 21.74
N SER A 94 11.13 7.80 21.25
CA SER A 94 11.29 8.20 19.85
C SER A 94 11.82 7.01 19.06
N VAL A 95 10.96 6.41 18.25
CA VAL A 95 11.24 5.12 17.63
C VAL A 95 11.51 5.29 16.15
N LEU A 96 12.67 4.81 15.69
CA LEU A 96 12.98 4.73 14.26
C LEU A 96 12.11 3.64 13.63
N VAL A 97 11.25 4.03 12.69
CA VAL A 97 10.39 3.11 11.96
C VAL A 97 11.09 2.67 10.68
N SER A 98 11.12 1.38 10.41
CA SER A 98 11.70 0.80 9.18
C SER A 98 10.88 -0.38 8.67
N ALA A 99 11.18 -0.83 7.47
CA ALA A 99 10.57 -2.01 6.87
C ALA A 99 11.61 -2.75 6.03
N LEU A 100 11.57 -4.08 6.10
CA LEU A 100 12.50 -4.93 5.37
C LEU A 100 11.77 -6.16 4.85
N ARG A 101 11.93 -6.44 3.56
CA ARG A 101 11.39 -7.65 2.95
C ARG A 101 12.17 -8.88 3.43
N THR A 102 11.47 -9.89 3.93
CA THR A 102 12.03 -11.20 4.32
C THR A 102 10.95 -12.28 4.31
N LYS A 103 11.34 -13.56 4.21
CA LYS A 103 10.39 -14.67 4.32
C LYS A 103 9.97 -14.88 5.77
N LEU A 104 8.69 -14.65 6.09
CA LEU A 104 8.18 -14.70 7.46
C LEU A 104 8.24 -16.10 8.11
N PRO A 105 7.97 -17.22 7.39
CA PRO A 105 8.08 -18.56 7.97
C PRO A 105 9.49 -18.94 8.42
N ASN A 106 10.52 -18.19 7.99
CA ASN A 106 11.91 -18.44 8.30
C ASN A 106 12.42 -17.61 9.49
N LEU A 107 11.54 -16.88 10.20
CA LEU A 107 11.90 -16.15 11.40
C LEU A 107 12.15 -17.14 12.55
N LEU A 108 13.42 -17.54 12.72
CA LEU A 108 13.85 -18.30 13.88
C LEU A 108 13.84 -17.37 15.09
N ARG A 109 13.00 -17.68 16.07
CA ARG A 109 12.96 -16.98 17.36
C ARG A 109 13.84 -17.74 18.34
N GLU A 110 14.92 -17.11 18.77
CA GLU A 110 15.73 -17.61 19.86
C GLU A 110 15.25 -16.94 21.15
N SER A 111 14.59 -17.72 22.02
CA SER A 111 14.18 -17.27 23.35
C SER A 111 15.39 -17.24 24.27
N THR A 112 15.67 -16.09 24.88
CA THR A 112 16.79 -15.94 25.82
C THR A 112 16.49 -16.55 27.20
N THR A 113 15.21 -16.75 27.57
CA THR A 113 14.78 -17.34 28.86
C THR A 113 13.43 -18.09 28.76
N GLN A 114 13.00 -18.77 29.83
CA GLN A 114 11.73 -19.52 29.92
C GLN A 114 10.50 -18.61 30.13
N ASP A 115 10.67 -17.29 30.25
CA ASP A 115 9.57 -16.33 30.37
C ASP A 115 9.26 -15.69 29.00
N GLU A 116 8.08 -15.98 28.43
CA GLU A 116 7.61 -15.45 27.14
C GLU A 116 7.39 -13.92 27.12
N SER A 117 7.57 -13.26 28.27
CA SER A 117 7.54 -11.80 28.43
C SER A 117 8.88 -11.11 28.22
N GLU A 118 9.98 -11.87 28.08
CA GLU A 118 11.30 -11.35 27.71
C GLU A 118 11.49 -11.42 26.19
N GLY A 119 12.17 -10.42 25.62
CA GLY A 119 12.35 -10.28 24.17
C GLY A 119 13.03 -11.49 23.52
N PHE A 120 12.87 -11.63 22.21
CA PHE A 120 13.50 -12.69 21.43
C PHE A 120 14.47 -12.12 20.40
N ARG A 121 15.46 -12.93 20.01
CA ARG A 121 16.32 -12.62 18.85
C ARG A 121 15.74 -13.22 17.59
N ILE A 122 16.02 -12.57 16.47
CA ILE A 122 15.66 -13.04 15.14
C ILE A 122 16.89 -13.43 14.35
N SER A 123 16.76 -14.45 13.51
CA SER A 123 17.69 -14.72 12.42
C SER A 123 16.96 -14.56 11.09
N LEU A 124 17.59 -13.86 10.16
CA LEU A 124 17.07 -13.53 8.83
C LEU A 124 17.86 -14.30 7.76
N PRO A 125 17.20 -14.85 6.74
CA PRO A 125 17.90 -15.40 5.59
C PRO A 125 18.65 -14.28 4.83
N SER A 126 19.58 -14.66 3.95
CA SER A 126 20.25 -13.71 3.06
C SER A 126 19.22 -12.87 2.32
N TYR A 127 19.40 -11.55 2.37
CA TYR A 127 18.45 -10.61 1.80
C TYR A 127 18.37 -10.78 0.28
N ALA A 128 17.14 -10.74 -0.24
CA ALA A 128 16.85 -10.73 -1.65
C ALA A 128 15.82 -9.62 -1.93
N PRO A 129 16.09 -8.69 -2.87
CA PRO A 129 15.12 -7.68 -3.27
C PRO A 129 13.83 -8.29 -3.80
N SER A 130 12.75 -7.53 -3.70
CA SER A 130 11.43 -7.89 -4.24
C SER A 130 11.47 -8.09 -5.76
N GLU A 131 10.89 -9.18 -6.27
CA GLU A 131 10.71 -9.42 -7.71
C GLU A 131 9.35 -8.87 -8.14
N LEU A 132 9.29 -7.57 -8.37
CA LEU A 132 8.11 -6.94 -8.96
C LEU A 132 8.03 -7.33 -10.44
N THR A 133 7.33 -8.42 -10.71
CA THR A 133 7.00 -8.84 -12.07
C THR A 133 5.59 -8.37 -12.44
N PRO A 134 5.31 -8.06 -13.71
CA PRO A 134 3.95 -7.77 -14.14
C PRO A 134 3.05 -8.96 -13.83
N ALA A 135 2.03 -8.76 -12.98
CA ALA A 135 1.08 -9.79 -12.61
C ALA A 135 0.37 -10.35 -13.86
N LEU A 136 0.17 -11.67 -13.96
CA LEU A 136 -0.67 -12.30 -15.00
C LEU A 136 -2.16 -12.07 -14.72
N VAL A 137 -3.04 -12.18 -15.74
CA VAL A 137 -4.45 -11.71 -15.75
C VAL A 137 -5.28 -12.10 -14.52
N ASP A 138 -4.92 -13.17 -13.81
CA ASP A 138 -5.62 -13.66 -12.61
C ASP A 138 -4.75 -13.70 -11.34
N GLN A 139 -3.73 -12.86 -11.25
CA GLN A 139 -2.87 -12.76 -10.06
C GLN A 139 -3.25 -11.59 -9.16
N GLU A 140 -3.43 -11.88 -7.87
CA GLU A 140 -3.58 -10.88 -6.82
C GLU A 140 -2.30 -10.82 -5.96
N LEU A 141 -1.89 -9.60 -5.62
CA LEU A 141 -0.77 -9.33 -4.74
C LEU A 141 -1.23 -9.52 -3.29
N ARG A 142 -0.70 -10.54 -2.62
CA ARG A 142 -0.88 -10.73 -1.18
C ARG A 142 0.33 -10.20 -0.45
N VAL A 143 0.10 -9.48 0.64
CA VAL A 143 1.15 -8.94 1.52
C VAL A 143 0.88 -9.44 2.94
N SER A 144 1.90 -10.01 3.57
CA SER A 144 1.87 -10.41 4.97
C SER A 144 2.99 -9.68 5.72
N ALA A 145 2.76 -9.27 6.96
CA ALA A 145 3.79 -8.59 7.72
C ALA A 145 3.76 -8.89 9.22
N GLN A 146 4.89 -8.66 9.88
CA GLN A 146 5.04 -8.64 11.34
C GLN A 146 5.69 -7.34 11.76
N CYS A 147 5.10 -6.66 12.73
CA CYS A 147 5.67 -5.49 13.39
C CYS A 147 6.39 -5.94 14.66
N LEU A 148 7.68 -5.65 14.74
CA LEU A 148 8.51 -5.89 15.91
C LEU A 148 9.01 -4.56 16.48
N ALA A 149 9.19 -4.48 17.79
CA ALA A 149 9.75 -3.31 18.44
C ALA A 149 10.95 -3.69 19.31
N ARG A 150 11.92 -2.77 19.42
CA ARG A 150 12.98 -2.77 20.43
C ARG A 150 12.81 -1.51 21.25
N LEU A 151 12.52 -1.66 22.54
CA LEU A 151 12.41 -0.56 23.49
C LEU A 151 13.39 -0.81 24.64
N PRO A 152 14.40 0.05 24.84
CA PRO A 152 15.36 -0.13 25.91
C PRO A 152 14.73 0.08 27.29
N SER A 153 15.30 -0.60 28.28
CA SER A 153 14.90 -0.46 29.69
C SER A 153 15.54 0.77 30.32
N LEU A 154 14.93 1.32 31.38
CA LEU A 154 15.45 2.49 32.11
C LEU A 154 16.85 2.26 32.75
N ASP A 155 17.28 1.01 32.87
CA ASP A 155 18.58 0.61 33.44
C ASP A 155 19.70 0.52 32.38
N GLU A 156 19.36 0.56 31.08
CA GLU A 156 20.34 0.65 29.99
C GLU A 156 20.79 2.11 29.83
N GLY A 157 22.09 2.36 29.97
CA GLY A 157 22.65 3.72 29.97
C GLY A 157 22.30 4.57 28.74
N ASP A 158 22.20 5.88 28.97
CA ASP A 158 21.64 6.93 28.09
C ASP A 158 22.35 7.13 26.73
N ASP A 159 23.55 6.57 26.53
CA ASP A 159 24.43 6.98 25.42
C ASP A 159 24.41 6.06 24.17
N SER A 160 23.65 4.96 24.12
CA SER A 160 23.67 4.09 22.91
C SER A 160 22.45 3.20 22.61
N ALA A 161 21.30 3.37 23.28
CA ALA A 161 20.15 2.49 23.05
C ALA A 161 19.09 3.15 22.13
N GLU A 162 19.26 3.00 20.81
CA GLU A 162 18.25 3.43 19.84
C GLU A 162 17.00 2.54 19.95
N SER A 163 15.82 3.18 19.89
CA SER A 163 14.53 2.47 19.87
C SER A 163 14.08 2.24 18.44
N TYR A 164 13.65 1.01 18.11
CA TYR A 164 13.28 0.62 16.74
C TYR A 164 11.88 0.03 16.66
N CYS A 165 11.22 0.26 15.53
CA CYS A 165 10.01 -0.44 15.11
C CYS A 165 10.20 -0.88 13.67
N VAL A 166 10.23 -2.20 13.44
CA VAL A 166 10.47 -2.77 12.12
C VAL A 166 9.26 -3.55 11.62
N PHE A 167 8.89 -3.30 10.37
CA PHE A 167 7.94 -4.12 9.63
C PHE A 167 8.69 -5.13 8.77
N LEU A 168 8.73 -6.38 9.21
CA LEU A 168 9.20 -7.50 8.39
C LEU A 168 8.03 -7.95 7.52
N PHE A 169 8.23 -8.01 6.21
CA PHE A 169 7.12 -8.32 5.30
C PHE A 169 7.54 -9.25 4.16
N GLU A 170 6.56 -9.99 3.65
CA GLU A 170 6.67 -10.73 2.40
C GLU A 170 5.46 -10.41 1.52
N HIS A 171 5.63 -10.65 0.22
CA HIS A 171 4.54 -10.57 -0.72
C HIS A 171 4.67 -11.67 -1.76
N ASP A 172 3.51 -12.16 -2.20
CA ASP A 172 3.39 -13.20 -3.21
C ASP A 172 2.35 -12.79 -4.25
N LEU A 173 2.58 -13.19 -5.49
CA LEU A 173 1.59 -13.14 -6.56
C LEU A 173 0.92 -14.51 -6.65
N LEU A 174 -0.33 -14.60 -6.18
CA LEU A 174 -1.08 -15.85 -6.18
C LEU A 174 -1.97 -15.93 -7.42
N VAL A 175 -1.97 -17.08 -8.12
CA VAL A 175 -2.81 -17.31 -9.30
C VAL A 175 -4.19 -17.82 -8.87
N GLY A 176 -5.25 -17.13 -9.30
CA GLY A 176 -6.65 -17.55 -9.19
C GLY A 176 -7.43 -16.83 -8.08
N PRO A 177 -8.78 -16.83 -8.16
CA PRO A 177 -9.62 -16.34 -7.07
C PRO A 177 -9.36 -17.23 -5.86
N THR A 178 -8.69 -16.69 -4.85
CA THR A 178 -8.47 -17.47 -3.64
C THR A 178 -9.85 -17.85 -3.06
N GLU A 179 -10.07 -19.12 -2.71
CA GLU A 179 -11.28 -19.56 -2.01
C GLU A 179 -11.46 -18.85 -0.64
N SER A 180 -10.51 -17.99 -0.26
CA SER A 180 -10.44 -17.17 0.95
C SER A 180 -10.97 -15.74 0.79
N GLY A 181 -12.11 -15.53 0.14
CA GLY A 181 -12.86 -14.26 0.22
C GLY A 181 -12.12 -13.01 -0.25
N PRO A 182 -12.65 -11.79 -0.02
CA PRO A 182 -11.94 -10.57 -0.38
C PRO A 182 -10.63 -10.46 0.40
N ASP A 183 -9.60 -9.88 -0.23
CA ASP A 183 -8.30 -9.55 0.36
C ASP A 183 -8.46 -9.15 1.84
N GLN A 184 -7.61 -9.70 2.70
CA GLN A 184 -7.62 -9.47 4.15
C GLN A 184 -7.70 -7.97 4.50
N MET A 185 -7.09 -7.12 3.67
CA MET A 185 -7.20 -5.66 3.77
C MET A 185 -8.64 -5.17 3.67
N ARG A 186 -9.38 -5.62 2.64
CA ARG A 186 -10.79 -5.25 2.44
C ARG A 186 -11.69 -5.74 3.58
N ARG A 187 -11.34 -6.86 4.22
CA ARG A 187 -12.08 -7.39 5.38
C ARG A 187 -11.93 -6.51 6.62
N PHE A 188 -10.74 -5.95 6.85
CA PHE A 188 -10.51 -5.02 7.95
C PHE A 188 -11.14 -3.64 7.69
N GLY A 189 -11.18 -3.22 6.43
CA GLY A 189 -11.71 -1.92 6.02
C GLY A 189 -10.71 -0.78 6.29
N PRO A 190 -10.88 0.39 5.65
CA PRO A 190 -9.85 1.42 5.62
C PRO A 190 -9.64 2.10 6.99
N ALA A 191 -10.71 2.26 7.79
CA ALA A 191 -10.63 2.84 9.14
C ALA A 191 -9.74 2.04 10.12
N HIS A 192 -9.54 0.74 9.87
CA HIS A 192 -8.63 -0.09 10.67
C HIS A 192 -7.17 0.37 10.59
N PHE A 193 -6.80 1.09 9.52
CA PHE A 193 -5.45 1.58 9.25
C PHE A 193 -5.27 3.06 9.63
N SER A 194 -6.07 3.55 10.57
CA SER A 194 -6.03 4.94 11.03
C SER A 194 -5.10 5.20 12.22
N GLN A 195 -4.56 4.15 12.85
CA GLN A 195 -3.70 4.24 14.04
C GLN A 195 -2.50 3.30 13.94
N PHE A 196 -1.42 3.63 14.66
CA PHE A 196 -0.26 2.76 14.83
C PHE A 196 -0.65 1.41 15.47
N PRO A 197 -0.03 0.28 15.09
CA PRO A 197 0.97 0.11 14.02
C PRO A 197 0.34 -0.05 12.62
N ASN A 198 -0.98 -0.23 12.52
CA ASN A 198 -1.69 -0.52 11.28
C ASN A 198 -1.51 0.59 10.23
N HIS A 199 -1.55 1.85 10.66
CA HIS A 199 -1.35 3.00 9.78
C HIS A 199 0.02 2.96 9.10
N HIS A 200 1.09 2.76 9.86
CA HIS A 200 2.46 2.69 9.33
C HIS A 200 2.66 1.47 8.43
N PHE A 201 2.10 0.31 8.77
CA PHE A 201 2.09 -0.84 7.86
C PHE A 201 1.42 -0.51 6.52
N PHE A 202 0.22 0.07 6.56
CA PHE A 202 -0.53 0.42 5.36
C PHE A 202 0.23 1.44 4.50
N VAL A 203 0.72 2.52 5.11
CA VAL A 203 1.35 3.64 4.39
C VAL A 203 2.75 3.30 3.90
N ARG A 204 3.60 2.67 4.72
CA ARG A 204 5.01 2.44 4.38
C ARG A 204 5.25 1.15 3.60
N VAL A 205 4.42 0.12 3.81
CA VAL A 205 4.62 -1.20 3.20
C VAL A 205 3.57 -1.48 2.14
N TYR A 206 2.31 -1.58 2.53
CA TYR A 206 1.26 -2.12 1.65
C TYR A 206 0.98 -1.19 0.45
N ARG A 207 0.69 0.09 0.71
CA ARG A 207 0.26 1.04 -0.31
C ARG A 207 1.29 1.30 -1.42
N PRO A 208 2.57 1.63 -1.14
CA PRO A 208 3.58 1.84 -2.20
C PRO A 208 3.84 0.57 -3.01
N LEU A 209 3.79 -0.60 -2.38
CA LEU A 209 3.95 -1.90 -3.04
C LEU A 209 2.79 -2.19 -4.01
N VAL A 210 1.55 -2.02 -3.54
CA VAL A 210 0.34 -2.21 -4.38
C VAL A 210 0.28 -1.16 -5.49
N ALA A 211 0.58 0.11 -5.20
CA ALA A 211 0.60 1.16 -6.21
C ALA A 211 1.64 0.87 -7.30
N GLY A 212 2.86 0.48 -6.93
CA GLY A 212 3.90 0.08 -7.88
C GLY A 212 3.51 -1.14 -8.71
N SER A 213 2.99 -2.19 -8.05
CA SER A 213 2.55 -3.41 -8.73
C SER A 213 1.37 -3.16 -9.69
N ALA A 214 0.36 -2.40 -9.26
CA ALA A 214 -0.80 -2.01 -10.08
C ALA A 214 -0.38 -1.19 -11.30
N LEU A 215 0.54 -0.24 -11.13
CA LEU A 215 1.05 0.59 -12.22
C LEU A 215 1.85 -0.24 -13.23
N LEU A 216 2.77 -1.07 -12.78
CA LEU A 216 3.60 -1.93 -13.64
C LEU A 216 2.77 -2.99 -14.38
N SER A 217 1.75 -3.56 -13.71
CA SER A 217 0.83 -4.53 -14.32
C SER A 217 -0.31 -3.89 -15.10
N ARG A 218 -0.44 -2.56 -15.05
CA ARG A 218 -1.51 -1.78 -15.70
C ARG A 218 -2.89 -2.28 -15.28
N ARG A 219 -3.09 -2.53 -13.98
CA ARG A 219 -4.34 -3.05 -13.41
C ARG A 219 -4.87 -2.20 -12.29
N ASP A 220 -6.17 -1.97 -12.32
CA ASP A 220 -6.87 -1.22 -11.28
C ASP A 220 -6.74 -1.89 -9.90
N THR A 221 -6.85 -1.08 -8.87
CA THR A 221 -6.75 -1.48 -7.47
C THR A 221 -7.84 -0.80 -6.65
N PHE A 222 -8.39 -1.50 -5.67
CA PHE A 222 -9.41 -0.93 -4.79
C PHE A 222 -8.91 0.27 -3.97
N LEU A 223 -7.58 0.45 -3.85
CA LEU A 223 -6.98 1.60 -3.18
C LEU A 223 -7.29 2.93 -3.88
N SER A 224 -7.74 2.93 -5.14
CA SER A 224 -8.18 4.14 -5.85
C SER A 224 -9.50 4.73 -5.30
N THR A 225 -10.27 3.93 -4.55
CA THR A 225 -11.54 4.37 -3.97
C THR A 225 -11.35 5.45 -2.90
N PRO A 226 -12.29 6.39 -2.74
CA PRO A 226 -12.14 7.54 -1.84
C PRO A 226 -11.86 7.14 -0.39
N GLU A 227 -12.54 6.12 0.12
CA GLU A 227 -12.46 5.69 1.52
C GLU A 227 -11.04 5.22 1.86
N TRP A 228 -10.37 4.54 0.93
CA TRP A 228 -8.99 4.06 1.08
C TRP A 228 -7.94 5.16 0.92
N ARG A 229 -8.32 6.33 0.40
CA ARG A 229 -7.48 7.52 0.32
C ARG A 229 -7.73 8.49 1.46
N THR A 230 -8.83 8.39 2.20
CA THR A 230 -9.16 9.34 3.28
C THR A 230 -9.10 8.73 4.66
N ASP A 231 -9.73 7.57 4.87
CA ASP A 231 -10.00 7.06 6.21
C ASP A 231 -8.73 6.61 6.96
N PRO A 232 -7.69 6.06 6.30
CA PRO A 232 -6.42 5.76 6.97
C PRO A 232 -5.71 7.02 7.50
N TRP A 233 -6.00 8.22 6.99
CA TRP A 233 -5.37 9.48 7.40
C TRP A 233 -6.25 10.32 8.35
N GLN A 234 -7.24 9.71 9.02
CA GLN A 234 -8.08 10.44 9.98
C GLN A 234 -7.27 11.07 11.12
N ASN A 235 -6.21 10.40 11.59
CA ASN A 235 -5.39 10.86 12.71
C ASN A 235 -4.02 11.40 12.26
N HIS A 236 -3.48 10.90 11.16
CA HIS A 236 -2.13 11.23 10.70
C HIS A 236 -2.17 12.16 9.48
N PRO A 237 -1.29 13.17 9.41
CA PRO A 237 -1.18 14.02 8.23
C PRO A 237 -0.59 13.26 7.03
N LYS A 238 -1.04 13.59 5.82
CA LYS A 238 -0.45 13.10 4.57
C LYS A 238 0.84 13.82 4.23
N SER A 239 1.85 13.07 3.77
CA SER A 239 3.06 13.62 3.15
C SER A 239 2.82 13.99 1.68
N SER A 240 3.76 14.69 1.05
CA SER A 240 3.77 14.92 -0.41
C SER A 240 3.76 13.61 -1.20
N LEU A 241 4.50 12.59 -0.72
CA LEU A 241 4.49 11.26 -1.33
C LEU A 241 3.11 10.60 -1.23
N ASP A 242 2.38 10.79 -0.13
CA ASP A 242 1.04 10.21 0.01
C ASP A 242 0.05 10.78 -0.99
N HIS A 243 0.10 12.10 -1.20
CA HIS A 243 -0.75 12.78 -2.18
C HIS A 243 -0.37 12.40 -3.62
N LEU A 244 0.92 12.26 -3.92
CA LEU A 244 1.38 11.73 -5.20
C LEU A 244 0.84 10.31 -5.44
N LEU A 245 0.96 9.43 -4.43
CA LEU A 245 0.43 8.07 -4.50
C LEU A 245 -1.09 8.05 -4.71
N ASP A 246 -1.85 9.02 -4.18
CA ASP A 246 -3.30 9.10 -4.45
C ASP A 246 -3.60 9.28 -5.93
N LEU A 247 -2.78 10.06 -6.62
CA LEU A 247 -2.93 10.30 -8.04
C LEU A 247 -2.45 9.11 -8.87
N ILE A 248 -1.32 8.52 -8.47
CA ILE A 248 -0.78 7.31 -9.11
C ILE A 248 -1.83 6.19 -9.07
N LEU A 249 -2.61 6.06 -8.00
CA LEU A 249 -3.64 5.02 -7.87
C LEU A 249 -4.77 5.10 -8.90
N PHE A 250 -5.00 6.24 -9.56
CA PHE A 250 -5.98 6.35 -10.66
C PHE A 250 -5.43 5.87 -12.00
N LEU A 251 -4.12 5.95 -12.20
CA LEU A 251 -3.49 5.66 -13.49
C LEU A 251 -3.72 4.20 -13.94
N PRO A 252 -3.54 3.15 -13.11
CA PRO A 252 -3.68 1.78 -13.55
C PRO A 252 -5.01 1.47 -14.23
N SER A 253 -6.11 2.07 -13.75
CA SER A 253 -7.43 1.92 -14.39
C SER A 253 -7.44 2.51 -15.80
N ILE A 254 -6.92 3.73 -15.99
CA ILE A 254 -6.81 4.39 -17.30
C ILE A 254 -5.92 3.58 -18.26
N LEU A 255 -4.80 3.07 -17.76
CA LEU A 255 -3.89 2.22 -18.52
C LEU A 255 -4.58 0.93 -18.99
N ALA A 256 -5.33 0.27 -18.10
CA ALA A 256 -6.11 -0.93 -18.43
C ALA A 256 -7.17 -0.67 -19.51
N HIS A 257 -7.91 0.45 -19.42
CA HIS A 257 -8.89 0.81 -20.45
C HIS A 257 -8.22 1.14 -21.79
N THR A 258 -7.04 1.77 -21.76
CA THR A 258 -6.26 2.04 -22.97
C THR A 258 -5.86 0.73 -23.65
N ASP A 259 -5.38 -0.26 -22.89
CA ASP A 259 -4.99 -1.58 -23.42
C ASP A 259 -6.17 -2.35 -24.04
N GLN A 260 -7.39 -2.10 -23.58
CA GLN A 260 -8.60 -2.68 -24.16
C GLN A 260 -8.99 -1.99 -25.47
N ILE A 261 -8.81 -0.67 -25.59
CA ILE A 261 -9.24 0.14 -26.74
C ILE A 261 -8.25 0.07 -27.91
N VAL A 262 -6.94 0.09 -27.63
CA VAL A 262 -5.89 0.09 -28.64
C VAL A 262 -6.02 -1.06 -29.66
N PRO A 263 -6.27 -2.34 -29.28
CA PRO A 263 -6.36 -3.44 -30.24
C PRO A 263 -7.70 -3.53 -31.00
N LEU A 264 -8.72 -2.75 -30.61
CA LEU A 264 -10.03 -2.78 -31.29
C LEU A 264 -9.93 -2.23 -32.71
N GLU A 265 -10.87 -2.65 -33.57
CA GLU A 265 -11.00 -2.10 -34.92
C GLU A 265 -11.24 -0.59 -34.88
N ALA A 266 -10.62 0.13 -35.83
CA ALA A 266 -10.68 1.58 -35.92
C ALA A 266 -12.08 2.05 -36.33
N THR A 267 -12.99 2.12 -35.36
CA THR A 267 -14.36 2.61 -35.52
C THR A 267 -14.54 4.00 -34.91
N LEU A 268 -15.60 4.71 -35.31
CA LEU A 268 -16.00 5.97 -34.69
C LEU A 268 -16.28 5.81 -33.18
N ASN A 269 -16.85 4.68 -32.76
CA ASN A 269 -17.09 4.38 -31.33
C ASN A 269 -15.76 4.26 -30.56
N ARG A 270 -14.79 3.50 -31.10
CA ARG A 270 -13.45 3.38 -30.51
C ARG A 270 -12.77 4.75 -30.38
N ARG A 271 -12.88 5.59 -31.41
CA ARG A 271 -12.36 6.96 -31.38
C ARG A 271 -13.01 7.80 -30.28
N GLY A 272 -14.34 7.75 -30.13
CA GLY A 272 -15.05 8.46 -29.07
C GLY A 272 -14.64 8.00 -27.67
N GLN A 273 -14.43 6.70 -27.46
CA GLN A 273 -13.90 6.17 -26.20
C GLN A 273 -12.48 6.69 -25.92
N ALA A 274 -11.60 6.71 -26.93
CA ALA A 274 -10.24 7.23 -26.78
C ALA A 274 -10.22 8.74 -26.48
N GLN A 275 -11.14 9.52 -27.06
CA GLN A 275 -11.30 10.95 -26.75
C GLN A 275 -11.70 11.15 -25.28
N GLY A 276 -12.69 10.40 -24.78
CA GLY A 276 -13.11 10.48 -23.38
C GLY A 276 -12.01 10.07 -22.39
N LEU A 277 -11.21 9.05 -22.74
CA LEU A 277 -10.03 8.70 -21.92
C LEU A 277 -8.95 9.79 -21.96
N LEU A 278 -8.70 10.39 -23.12
CA LEU A 278 -7.73 11.48 -23.22
C LEU A 278 -8.16 12.68 -22.38
N GLU A 279 -9.44 13.05 -22.40
CA GLU A 279 -10.00 14.09 -21.53
C GLU A 279 -9.73 13.77 -20.04
N HIS A 280 -9.96 12.52 -19.62
CA HIS A 280 -9.68 12.10 -18.25
C HIS A 280 -8.18 12.18 -17.92
N CYS A 281 -7.28 11.75 -18.83
CA CYS A 281 -5.84 11.91 -18.65
C CYS A 281 -5.45 13.38 -18.43
N LEU A 282 -5.97 14.29 -19.25
CA LEU A 282 -5.63 15.71 -19.16
C LEU A 282 -6.16 16.36 -17.88
N SER A 283 -7.28 15.88 -17.33
CA SER A 283 -7.78 16.32 -16.02
C SER A 283 -6.92 15.86 -14.84
N LEU A 284 -6.15 14.78 -15.03
CA LEU A 284 -5.25 14.20 -14.02
C LEU A 284 -3.80 14.62 -14.22
N GLU A 285 -3.51 15.55 -15.12
CA GLU A 285 -2.16 15.88 -15.52
C GLU A 285 -1.29 16.22 -14.29
N LEU A 286 -0.24 15.44 -14.11
CA LEU A 286 0.62 15.45 -12.93
C LEU A 286 1.63 16.61 -12.94
N THR A 287 1.54 17.52 -13.90
CA THR A 287 2.45 18.66 -14.11
C THR A 287 2.53 19.58 -12.90
N TYR A 288 1.44 19.71 -12.14
CA TYR A 288 1.40 20.48 -10.90
C TYR A 288 2.43 19.97 -9.86
N TRP A 289 2.64 18.64 -9.77
CA TRP A 289 3.62 18.07 -8.86
C TRP A 289 5.06 18.34 -9.28
N ALA A 290 5.33 18.51 -10.57
CA ALA A 290 6.66 18.88 -11.02
C ALA A 290 7.09 20.22 -10.41
N GLU A 291 6.20 21.21 -10.33
CA GLU A 291 6.50 22.53 -9.76
C GLU A 291 6.62 22.49 -8.24
N GLU A 292 5.74 21.75 -7.55
CA GLU A 292 5.76 21.62 -6.09
C GLU A 292 6.97 20.83 -5.57
N LEU A 293 7.43 19.82 -6.33
CA LEU A 293 8.61 19.03 -5.98
C LEU A 293 9.93 19.75 -6.36
N THR A 294 9.93 20.69 -7.32
CA THR A 294 11.15 21.36 -7.83
C THR A 294 11.59 22.62 -7.09
N SER A 295 10.89 23.09 -6.04
CA SER A 295 11.36 24.19 -5.17
C SER A 295 11.49 23.75 -3.70
N PRO A 296 12.57 24.04 -2.94
CA PRO A 296 13.69 24.95 -3.22
C PRO A 296 15.09 24.30 -3.15
N GLY A 297 16.01 24.68 -4.07
CA GLY A 297 17.43 24.81 -3.72
C GLY A 297 18.45 23.80 -4.27
N GLY A 298 18.15 23.01 -5.29
CA GLY A 298 19.15 22.17 -5.97
C GLY A 298 19.47 22.70 -7.37
N LEU A 299 20.60 23.39 -7.53
CA LEU A 299 21.16 23.67 -8.86
C LEU A 299 21.66 22.36 -9.50
N ILE A 300 21.12 22.06 -10.69
CA ILE A 300 21.51 21.17 -11.81
C ILE A 300 22.97 20.63 -11.82
N PRO A 301 23.35 19.67 -12.71
CA PRO A 301 22.61 18.66 -13.49
C PRO A 301 23.26 17.26 -13.39
N PHE A 302 22.68 16.24 -14.02
CA PHE A 302 23.55 15.19 -14.59
C PHE A 302 24.29 15.76 -15.77
N SER A 303 25.60 15.97 -15.70
CA SER A 303 26.75 15.14 -15.29
C SER A 303 26.99 14.66 -13.84
N ASN A 304 26.20 15.00 -12.83
CA ASN A 304 26.32 14.58 -11.43
C ASN A 304 25.07 13.87 -10.89
N SER A 305 25.26 12.77 -10.13
CA SER A 305 24.27 12.11 -9.25
C SER A 305 23.27 13.09 -8.60
N TYR A 306 21.96 12.79 -8.56
CA TYR A 306 21.04 13.65 -7.79
C TYR A 306 21.37 13.45 -6.32
N THR A 307 21.37 14.54 -5.57
CA THR A 307 21.41 14.51 -4.10
C THR A 307 20.17 15.21 -3.61
N PHE A 308 19.29 14.47 -2.94
CA PHE A 308 18.07 15.05 -2.37
C PHE A 308 18.32 15.57 -0.95
N LYS A 309 17.49 16.51 -0.51
CA LYS A 309 17.54 17.04 0.86
C LYS A 309 17.26 15.97 1.92
N ASP A 310 16.38 15.03 1.59
CA ASP A 310 15.95 13.90 2.43
C ASP A 310 15.45 12.75 1.54
N SER A 311 15.39 11.55 2.13
CA SER A 311 14.98 10.31 1.49
C SER A 311 13.54 10.38 0.95
N HIS A 312 12.63 11.05 1.67
CA HIS A 312 11.21 11.18 1.32
C HIS A 312 10.99 12.00 0.05
N THR A 313 11.72 13.10 -0.08
CA THR A 313 11.70 13.96 -1.26
C THR A 313 12.22 13.21 -2.47
N GLY A 314 13.36 12.53 -2.32
CA GLY A 314 13.89 11.69 -3.39
C GLY A 314 12.93 10.58 -3.78
N LEU A 315 12.28 9.94 -2.81
CA LEU A 315 11.29 8.90 -3.06
C LEU A 315 10.06 9.43 -3.82
N ALA A 316 9.55 10.62 -3.47
CA ALA A 316 8.49 11.28 -4.20
C ALA A 316 8.86 11.53 -5.67
N PHE A 317 10.08 12.00 -5.94
CA PHE A 317 10.58 12.16 -7.31
C PHE A 317 10.67 10.84 -8.06
N LEU A 318 11.24 9.79 -7.45
CA LEU A 318 11.35 8.48 -8.07
C LEU A 318 9.97 7.91 -8.46
N TYR A 319 8.98 8.02 -7.56
CA TYR A 319 7.61 7.57 -7.84
C TYR A 319 6.91 8.44 -8.89
N TYR A 320 7.19 9.74 -8.90
CA TYR A 320 6.65 10.65 -9.90
C TYR A 320 7.17 10.27 -11.30
N TRP A 321 8.48 10.15 -11.48
CA TRP A 321 9.07 9.76 -12.76
C TRP A 321 8.64 8.35 -13.19
N MET A 322 8.53 7.42 -12.23
CA MET A 322 7.98 6.08 -12.47
C MET A 322 6.57 6.16 -13.05
N ALA A 323 5.70 7.01 -12.52
CA ALA A 323 4.33 7.19 -12.98
C ALA A 323 4.23 7.90 -14.34
N GLN A 324 5.13 8.85 -14.62
CA GLN A 324 5.13 9.57 -15.88
C GLN A 324 5.40 8.67 -17.09
N ILE A 325 6.29 7.68 -16.96
CA ILE A 325 6.67 6.79 -18.07
C ILE A 325 5.44 6.12 -18.73
N PRO A 326 4.62 5.33 -18.01
CA PRO A 326 3.44 4.71 -18.61
C PRO A 326 2.32 5.71 -18.92
N PHE A 327 2.23 6.82 -18.17
CA PHE A 327 1.21 7.85 -18.39
C PHE A 327 1.40 8.59 -19.72
N HIS A 328 2.62 9.05 -19.99
CA HIS A 328 3.00 9.70 -21.24
C HIS A 328 2.78 8.78 -22.45
N ARG A 329 3.17 7.50 -22.31
CA ARG A 329 2.92 6.48 -23.34
C ARG A 329 1.44 6.23 -23.59
N CYS A 330 0.61 6.27 -22.54
CA CYS A 330 -0.83 6.17 -22.66
C CYS A 330 -1.41 7.34 -23.48
N ILE A 331 -1.04 8.57 -23.15
CA ILE A 331 -1.47 9.77 -23.89
C ILE A 331 -1.05 9.69 -25.36
N GLU A 332 0.19 9.32 -25.65
CA GLU A 332 0.66 9.14 -27.02
C GLU A 332 -0.13 8.04 -27.76
N GLY A 333 -0.37 6.91 -27.10
CA GLY A 333 -1.18 5.81 -27.64
C GLY A 333 -2.60 6.23 -27.97
N LEU A 334 -3.29 6.91 -27.05
CA LEU A 334 -4.63 7.45 -27.24
C LEU A 334 -4.66 8.46 -28.39
N HIS A 335 -3.68 9.36 -28.46
CA HIS A 335 -3.58 10.30 -29.57
C HIS A 335 -3.44 9.57 -30.91
N ARG A 336 -2.58 8.56 -31.02
CA ARG A 336 -2.46 7.73 -32.24
C ARG A 336 -3.78 7.04 -32.61
N VAL A 337 -4.51 6.52 -31.62
CA VAL A 337 -5.83 5.90 -31.81
C VAL A 337 -6.86 6.89 -32.37
N ILE A 338 -6.90 8.10 -31.83
CA ILE A 338 -7.86 9.14 -32.23
C ILE A 338 -7.69 9.53 -33.70
N PHE A 339 -6.45 9.71 -34.14
CA PHE A 339 -6.11 10.12 -35.50
C PHE A 339 -6.01 8.96 -36.50
N GLN A 340 -6.21 7.71 -36.07
CA GLN A 340 -6.26 6.57 -36.97
C GLN A 340 -7.46 6.68 -37.94
N PRO A 341 -7.29 6.39 -39.24
CA PRO A 341 -8.41 6.33 -40.19
C PRO A 341 -9.42 5.27 -39.76
N VAL A 342 -10.71 5.60 -39.78
CA VAL A 342 -11.79 4.69 -39.37
C VAL A 342 -12.41 3.94 -40.55
N ILE A 343 -12.89 2.73 -40.29
CA ILE A 343 -13.47 1.82 -41.29
C ILE A 343 -14.94 2.12 -41.60
N ASP A 344 -15.62 2.93 -40.78
CA ASP A 344 -17.03 3.30 -40.95
C ASP A 344 -17.27 4.07 -42.27
N ALA A 345 -18.48 3.95 -42.83
CA ALA A 345 -18.87 4.67 -44.04
C ALA A 345 -18.92 6.19 -43.81
N TYR A 346 -18.38 6.97 -44.77
CA TYR A 346 -18.25 8.44 -44.70
C TYR A 346 -17.39 8.96 -43.53
N PRO A 347 -16.14 8.49 -43.37
CA PRO A 347 -15.31 8.98 -42.29
C PRO A 347 -14.81 10.39 -42.59
N ASN A 348 -14.93 11.31 -41.62
CA ASN A 348 -14.09 12.50 -41.62
C ASN A 348 -12.63 12.04 -41.50
N MET A 349 -11.84 12.32 -42.54
CA MET A 349 -10.43 11.93 -42.64
C MET A 349 -9.61 12.48 -41.47
N TRP A 350 -10.02 13.64 -40.95
CA TRP A 350 -9.46 14.28 -39.77
C TRP A 350 -10.58 14.47 -38.73
N PRO A 351 -10.41 13.97 -37.50
CA PRO A 351 -11.39 14.22 -36.45
C PRO A 351 -11.34 15.71 -36.05
N ASP A 352 -12.50 16.37 -36.05
CA ASP A 352 -12.65 17.71 -35.47
C ASP A 352 -12.64 17.58 -33.94
N LEU A 353 -11.47 17.74 -33.32
CA LEU A 353 -11.31 17.65 -31.87
C LEU A 353 -11.71 18.97 -31.19
N PRO A 354 -12.40 18.93 -30.04
CA PRO A 354 -12.54 20.07 -29.15
C PRO A 354 -11.17 20.67 -28.80
N PRO A 355 -11.06 22.00 -28.57
CA PRO A 355 -9.79 22.66 -28.26
C PRO A 355 -9.00 21.98 -27.14
N ASP A 356 -9.69 21.49 -26.11
CA ASP A 356 -9.07 20.88 -24.93
C ASP A 356 -8.39 19.53 -25.24
N LEU A 357 -8.73 18.88 -26.36
CA LEU A 357 -8.11 17.63 -26.82
C LEU A 357 -7.01 17.86 -27.88
N GLN A 358 -6.78 19.11 -28.30
CA GLN A 358 -5.75 19.48 -29.28
C GLN A 358 -4.38 19.62 -28.60
N ILE A 359 -3.83 18.49 -28.17
CA ILE A 359 -2.58 18.43 -27.43
C ILE A 359 -1.34 18.48 -28.34
N GLU A 360 -0.25 19.01 -27.80
CA GLU A 360 1.07 18.94 -28.43
C GLU A 360 1.78 17.63 -28.03
N VAL A 361 1.72 16.61 -28.88
CA VAL A 361 2.20 15.24 -28.57
C VAL A 361 3.69 15.19 -28.18
N SER A 362 4.52 16.09 -28.71
CA SER A 362 5.94 16.21 -28.37
C SER A 362 6.17 16.32 -26.86
N ARG A 363 5.23 16.95 -26.12
CA ARG A 363 5.29 17.08 -24.66
C ARG A 363 5.18 15.76 -23.90
N TYR A 364 4.72 14.70 -24.58
CA TYR A 364 4.52 13.38 -24.00
C TYR A 364 5.57 12.36 -24.45
N GLN A 365 6.69 12.79 -25.05
CA GLN A 365 7.74 11.90 -25.56
C GLN A 365 9.01 11.84 -24.67
N HIS A 366 8.87 12.16 -23.38
CA HIS A 366 9.97 12.25 -22.40
C HIS A 366 10.28 10.96 -21.63
N GLY A 367 9.80 9.80 -22.08
CA GLY A 367 9.96 8.54 -21.34
C GLY A 367 11.42 8.20 -20.99
N ARG A 368 12.37 8.48 -21.90
CA ARG A 368 13.80 8.24 -21.67
C ARG A 368 14.40 9.18 -20.64
N GLU A 369 13.94 10.42 -20.61
CA GLU A 369 14.41 11.42 -19.64
C GLU A 369 13.98 11.02 -18.22
N PHE A 370 12.73 10.60 -18.04
CA PHE A 370 12.23 10.09 -16.77
C PHE A 370 12.94 8.81 -16.33
N ALA A 371 13.15 7.85 -17.25
CA ALA A 371 13.90 6.63 -16.92
C ALA A 371 15.35 6.95 -16.52
N ALA A 372 15.98 7.92 -17.19
CA ALA A 372 17.28 8.42 -16.77
C ALA A 372 17.19 9.09 -15.40
N ASP A 373 16.23 9.98 -15.15
CA ASP A 373 16.03 10.66 -13.87
C ASP A 373 15.85 9.69 -12.69
N ILE A 374 15.19 8.55 -12.91
CA ILE A 374 15.14 7.45 -11.94
C ILE A 374 16.55 6.95 -11.64
N CYS A 375 17.31 6.47 -12.64
CA CYS A 375 18.68 5.98 -12.45
C CYS A 375 19.55 6.98 -11.69
N ARG A 376 19.34 8.25 -12.01
CA ARG A 376 20.00 9.41 -11.44
C ARG A 376 19.66 9.65 -9.95
N GLY A 377 18.43 9.39 -9.52
CA GLY A 377 18.01 9.55 -8.12
C GLY A 377 18.25 8.33 -7.22
N LEU A 378 18.37 7.14 -7.81
CA LEU A 378 18.33 5.87 -7.10
C LEU A 378 19.39 5.72 -5.99
N ASP A 379 20.66 6.05 -6.26
CA ASP A 379 21.73 5.91 -5.25
C ASP A 379 21.52 6.85 -4.06
N SER A 380 21.17 8.13 -4.29
CA SER A 380 20.93 9.08 -3.19
C SER A 380 19.77 8.69 -2.28
N VAL A 381 18.70 8.10 -2.84
CA VAL A 381 17.58 7.60 -2.04
C VAL A 381 17.98 6.33 -1.29
N LEU A 382 18.70 5.41 -1.93
CA LEU A 382 19.15 4.17 -1.30
C LEU A 382 20.10 4.42 -0.12
N ASP A 383 21.00 5.41 -0.26
CA ASP A 383 21.96 5.76 0.78
C ASP A 383 21.28 6.34 2.02
N SER A 384 20.24 7.18 1.82
CA SER A 384 19.54 7.89 2.89
C SER A 384 18.33 7.14 3.49
N THR A 385 17.76 6.15 2.79
CA THR A 385 16.58 5.42 3.27
C THR A 385 16.91 4.31 4.25
N VAL A 386 15.99 4.09 5.20
CA VAL A 386 15.95 2.92 6.10
C VAL A 386 15.06 1.79 5.56
N GLN A 387 14.49 1.95 4.36
CA GLN A 387 13.59 0.99 3.71
C GLN A 387 14.06 0.72 2.27
N PRO A 388 15.03 -0.18 2.03
CA PRO A 388 15.62 -0.38 0.70
C PRO A 388 14.61 -0.90 -0.33
N ASP A 389 13.55 -1.59 0.08
CA ASP A 389 12.55 -2.15 -0.84
C ASP A 389 11.73 -1.08 -1.60
N VAL A 390 11.64 0.15 -1.09
CA VAL A 390 10.82 1.22 -1.70
C VAL A 390 11.41 1.72 -3.03
N VAL A 391 12.70 1.51 -3.30
CA VAL A 391 13.32 1.92 -4.58
C VAL A 391 13.14 0.87 -5.68
N VAL A 392 12.64 -0.32 -5.35
CA VAL A 392 12.54 -1.44 -6.30
C VAL A 392 11.53 -1.15 -7.40
N ALA A 393 10.36 -0.57 -7.10
CA ALA A 393 9.33 -0.28 -8.11
C ALA A 393 9.82 0.75 -9.16
N PRO A 394 10.37 1.92 -8.77
CA PRO A 394 10.96 2.85 -9.73
C PRO A 394 12.10 2.23 -10.56
N MET A 395 13.00 1.47 -9.91
CA MET A 395 14.10 0.76 -10.60
C MET A 395 13.56 -0.20 -11.67
N VAL A 396 12.54 -1.00 -11.36
CA VAL A 396 11.92 -1.94 -12.30
C VAL A 396 11.26 -1.20 -13.46
N ALA A 397 10.56 -0.09 -13.20
CA ALA A 397 9.95 0.71 -14.27
C ALA A 397 10.98 1.26 -15.27
N ALA A 398 12.11 1.78 -14.78
CA ALA A 398 13.21 2.21 -15.64
C ALA A 398 13.81 1.04 -16.42
N LEU A 399 14.01 -0.10 -15.77
CA LEU A 399 14.55 -1.30 -16.41
C LEU A 399 13.65 -1.81 -17.54
N ASP A 400 12.34 -1.89 -17.30
CA ASP A 400 11.37 -2.36 -18.28
C ASP A 400 11.25 -1.39 -19.46
N PHE A 401 11.35 -0.08 -19.21
CA PHE A 401 11.45 0.92 -20.26
C PHE A 401 12.68 0.70 -21.16
N TYR A 402 13.87 0.51 -20.59
CA TYR A 402 15.09 0.28 -21.40
C TYR A 402 15.09 -1.08 -22.09
N LYS A 403 14.51 -2.12 -21.49
CA LYS A 403 14.30 -3.42 -22.18
C LYS A 403 13.45 -3.25 -23.43
N GLU A 404 12.40 -2.45 -23.36
CA GLU A 404 11.53 -2.21 -24.50
C GLU A 404 12.26 -1.44 -25.62
N ILE A 405 12.99 -0.37 -25.27
CA ILE A 405 13.84 0.36 -26.22
C ILE A 405 14.84 -0.59 -26.88
N ASN A 406 15.51 -1.42 -26.09
CA ASN A 406 16.49 -2.37 -26.59
C ASN A 406 15.85 -3.38 -27.56
N SER A 407 14.68 -3.91 -27.22
CA SER A 407 13.94 -4.83 -28.09
C SER A 407 13.57 -4.23 -29.45
N THR A 408 13.33 -2.92 -29.50
CA THR A 408 12.89 -2.20 -30.71
C THR A 408 14.06 -1.63 -31.52
N SER A 409 15.13 -1.18 -30.86
CA SER A 409 16.17 -0.34 -31.46
C SER A 409 17.61 -0.73 -31.09
N GLN A 410 17.80 -1.74 -30.24
CA GLN A 410 19.11 -2.15 -29.70
C GLN A 410 19.84 -1.05 -28.90
N ASP A 411 19.12 -0.03 -28.44
CA ASP A 411 19.60 1.05 -27.57
C ASP A 411 19.26 0.74 -26.09
N GLY A 412 19.90 1.42 -25.13
CA GLY A 412 19.62 1.29 -23.69
C GLY A 412 20.38 0.16 -22.97
N LEU A 413 21.29 -0.55 -23.66
CA LEU A 413 22.02 -1.68 -23.08
C LEU A 413 22.89 -1.27 -21.87
N THR A 414 23.55 -0.11 -21.95
CA THR A 414 24.39 0.42 -20.87
C THR A 414 23.60 0.74 -19.61
N GLU A 415 22.41 1.31 -19.77
CA GLU A 415 21.50 1.65 -18.69
C GLU A 415 20.93 0.39 -18.03
N MET A 416 20.62 -0.65 -18.81
CA MET A 416 20.25 -1.96 -18.28
C MET A 416 21.36 -2.57 -17.41
N MET A 417 22.61 -2.58 -17.90
CA MET A 417 23.75 -3.08 -17.14
C MET A 417 23.99 -2.29 -15.84
N TRP A 418 23.78 -0.97 -15.88
CA TRP A 418 23.87 -0.13 -14.70
C TRP A 418 22.76 -0.47 -13.68
N LEU A 419 21.52 -0.67 -14.13
CA LEU A 419 20.39 -1.05 -13.27
C LEU A 419 20.58 -2.45 -12.65
N ASP A 420 21.15 -3.40 -13.39
CA ASP A 420 21.53 -4.70 -12.86
C ASP A 420 22.62 -4.58 -11.77
N SER A 421 23.58 -3.67 -11.96
CA SER A 421 24.59 -3.36 -10.93
C SER A 421 23.98 -2.64 -9.72
N PHE A 422 22.99 -1.77 -9.93
CA PHE A 422 22.26 -1.10 -8.85
C PHE A 422 21.44 -2.10 -8.03
N ARG A 423 20.84 -3.12 -8.65
CA ARG A 423 20.15 -4.21 -7.93
C ARG A 423 21.08 -4.88 -6.90
N ALA A 424 22.36 -5.07 -7.23
CA ALA A 424 23.33 -5.60 -6.28
C ALA A 424 23.57 -4.67 -5.08
N ARG A 425 23.55 -3.34 -5.29
CA ARG A 425 23.65 -2.34 -4.20
C ARG A 425 22.41 -2.37 -3.29
N VAL A 426 21.22 -2.55 -3.86
CA VAL A 426 19.99 -2.76 -3.06
C VAL A 426 20.13 -4.02 -2.20
N THR A 427 20.67 -5.11 -2.76
CA THR A 427 20.94 -6.34 -2.00
C THR A 427 21.92 -6.09 -0.85
N GLU A 428 23.02 -5.38 -1.10
CA GLU A 428 24.00 -5.03 -0.07
C GLU A 428 23.40 -4.18 1.06
N LYS A 429 22.63 -3.13 0.71
CA LYS A 429 21.93 -2.28 1.68
C LYS A 429 20.92 -3.07 2.51
N GLY A 430 20.12 -3.93 1.87
CA GLY A 430 19.15 -4.78 2.58
C GLY A 430 19.81 -5.80 3.50
N GLN A 431 20.94 -6.38 3.08
CA GLN A 431 21.73 -7.26 3.94
C GLN A 431 22.35 -6.52 5.13
N HIS A 432 22.83 -5.30 4.92
CA HIS A 432 23.31 -4.45 6.01
C HIS A 432 22.21 -4.17 7.04
N VAL A 433 21.02 -3.77 6.58
CA VAL A 433 19.85 -3.55 7.45
C VAL A 433 19.50 -4.84 8.20
N ALA A 434 19.44 -5.99 7.52
CA ALA A 434 19.18 -7.28 8.15
C ALA A 434 20.18 -7.58 9.30
N SER A 435 21.48 -7.38 9.06
CA SER A 435 22.51 -7.60 10.08
C SER A 435 22.42 -6.66 11.28
N VAL A 436 21.92 -5.43 11.10
CA VAL A 436 21.63 -4.53 12.22
C VAL A 436 20.45 -5.06 13.04
N LEU A 437 19.40 -5.57 12.38
CA LEU A 437 18.20 -6.09 13.05
C LEU A 437 18.46 -7.38 13.84
N GLU A 438 19.33 -8.27 13.36
CA GLU A 438 19.71 -9.52 14.05
C GLU A 438 20.50 -9.28 15.35
N GLN A 439 21.12 -8.11 15.50
CA GLN A 439 21.86 -7.73 16.72
C GLN A 439 20.95 -7.25 17.85
N GLN A 440 19.65 -7.13 17.59
CA GLN A 440 18.69 -6.56 18.54
C GLN A 440 17.83 -7.64 19.21
N GLU A 441 17.26 -7.28 20.36
CA GLU A 441 16.21 -8.06 21.03
C GLU A 441 14.85 -7.41 20.79
N TRP A 442 13.88 -8.23 20.42
CA TRP A 442 12.61 -7.81 19.86
C TRP A 442 11.42 -8.27 20.69
N ILE A 443 10.38 -7.45 20.68
CA ILE A 443 9.03 -7.83 21.12
C ILE A 443 8.08 -7.77 19.92
N GLU A 444 7.14 -8.72 19.85
CA GLU A 444 6.11 -8.72 18.81
C GLU A 444 5.01 -7.72 19.15
N VAL A 445 4.74 -6.79 18.23
CA VAL A 445 3.69 -5.77 18.38
C VAL A 445 2.41 -6.23 17.68
N ALA A 446 2.52 -6.60 16.40
CA ALA A 446 1.38 -6.95 15.58
C ALA A 446 1.75 -7.90 14.42
N VAL A 447 0.77 -8.63 13.94
CA VAL A 447 0.83 -9.47 12.73
C VAL A 447 -0.30 -9.04 11.82
N PHE A 448 -0.01 -8.87 10.53
CA PHE A 448 -0.91 -8.35 9.51
C PHE A 448 -1.29 -9.43 8.51
#